data_AF-A0A4Q2FHG8-F1
#
_entry.id   AF-A0A4Q2FHG8-F1
#
_cell.length_a   1.000
_cell.length_b   1.000
_cell.length_c   1.000
_cell.angle_alpha   90.00
_cell.angle_beta   90.00
_cell.angle_gamma   90.00
#
_symmetry.space_group_name_H-M   'P 1'
#
loop_
_entity.id
_entity.type
_entity.pdbx_description
1 polymer ?
#
loop_
_entity_poly.entity_id
_entity_poly.type
_entity_poly.pdbx_seq_one_letter_code
_entity_poly.pdbx_strand_id
1 'polypeptide(L)' 'EVVFNVNYTEAGEHTYTITEKPGTEAGVTYSTESHTVKVTVADNGQGQLVATVENPNAERVFTNTYK' A
#
# COMPACT_ATOMS: atom_id res chain seq x y z
N GLU A 1 12.26 -2.61 5.39
CA GLU A 1 11.10 -1.78 5.02
C GLU A 1 10.95 -1.82 3.50
N VAL A 2 9.71 -1.97 3.00
CA VAL A 2 9.40 -1.95 1.57
C VAL A 2 8.61 -0.68 1.30
N VAL A 3 9.03 0.10 0.31
CA VAL A 3 8.44 1.41 -0.01
C VAL A 3 7.82 1.37 -1.41
N PHE A 4 6.59 1.85 -1.53
CA PHE A 4 5.89 2.03 -2.80
C PHE A 4 5.85 3.51 -3.15
N ASN A 5 6.25 3.85 -4.39
CA ASN A 5 6.20 5.21 -4.90
C ASN A 5 5.13 5.31 -5.99
N VAL A 6 4.20 6.25 -5.85
CA VAL A 6 3.15 6.55 -6.83
C VAL A 6 3.17 8.05 -7.11
N ASN A 7 3.20 8.41 -8.40
CA ASN A 7 3.11 9.80 -8.83
C ASN A 7 1.67 10.12 -9.21
N TYR A 8 1.18 11.29 -8.80
CA TYR A 8 -0.15 11.78 -9.13
C TYR A 8 -0.05 13.03 -9.98
N THR A 9 -0.86 13.09 -11.03
CA THR A 9 -0.98 14.25 -11.94
C THR A 9 -2.34 14.94 -11.83
N GLU A 10 -3.23 14.40 -11.01
CA GLU A 10 -4.63 14.82 -10.88
C GLU A 10 -5.07 14.71 -9.43
N ALA A 11 -6.03 15.55 -9.01
CA ALA A 11 -6.66 15.45 -7.70
C ALA A 11 -7.72 14.33 -7.71
N GLY A 12 -7.94 13.70 -6.55
CA GLY A 12 -8.91 12.62 -6.41
C GLY A 12 -8.64 11.70 -5.22
N GLU A 13 -9.53 10.72 -5.06
CA GLU A 13 -9.37 9.63 -4.10
C GLU A 13 -8.87 8.37 -4.82
N HIS A 14 -7.86 7.74 -4.23
CA HIS A 14 -7.25 6.52 -4.75
C HIS A 14 -7.24 5.45 -3.68
N THR A 15 -7.72 4.25 -4.02
CA THR A 15 -7.69 3.09 -3.13
C THR A 15 -6.78 2.02 -3.71
N TYR A 16 -5.84 1.55 -2.91
CA TYR A 16 -4.89 0.50 -3.24
C TYR A 16 -5.08 -0.71 -2.33
N THR A 17 -4.78 -1.88 -2.87
CA THR A 17 -4.72 -3.13 -2.12
C THR A 17 -3.30 -3.66 -2.18
N ILE A 18 -2.69 -3.89 -1.02
CA ILE A 18 -1.37 -4.49 -0.89
C ILE A 18 -1.59 -5.96 -0.51
N THR A 19 -1.01 -6.87 -1.29
CA THR A 19 -1.00 -8.31 -1.04
C THR A 19 0.43 -8.83 -1.11
N GLU A 20 0.71 -9.92 -0.40
CA GLU A 20 1.95 -10.65 -0.61
C GLU A 20 1.89 -11.40 -1.95
N LYS A 21 2.96 -11.33 -2.74
CA LYS A 21 3.11 -12.16 -3.94
C LYS A 21 3.62 -13.54 -3.50
N PRO A 22 2.91 -14.64 -3.80
CA PRO A 22 3.38 -15.97 -3.43
C PRO A 22 4.70 -16.30 -4.14
N GLY A 23 5.62 -16.90 -3.38
CA GLY A 23 6.87 -17.46 -3.88
C GLY A 23 6.72 -18.91 -4.34
N THR A 24 7.84 -19.62 -4.41
CA THR A 24 7.91 -21.01 -4.91
C THR A 24 8.62 -21.96 -3.93
N GLU A 25 8.99 -21.47 -2.76
CA GLU A 25 9.81 -22.18 -1.78
C GLU A 25 9.02 -23.34 -1.16
N ALA A 26 9.59 -24.55 -1.28
CA ALA A 26 8.97 -25.75 -0.75
C ALA A 26 8.81 -25.69 0.77
N GLY A 27 7.63 -26.06 1.27
CA GLY A 27 7.30 -26.04 2.70
C GLY A 27 6.81 -24.68 3.21
N VAL A 28 6.84 -23.61 2.40
CA VAL A 28 6.32 -22.29 2.77
C VAL A 28 4.83 -22.17 2.43
N THR A 29 4.03 -21.72 3.39
CA THR A 29 2.67 -21.22 3.15
C THR A 29 2.69 -19.71 3.24
N TYR A 30 2.51 -19.04 2.10
CA TYR A 30 2.47 -17.58 1.98
C TYR A 30 1.16 -17.00 2.51
N SER A 31 1.22 -15.77 2.99
CA SER A 31 0.06 -15.05 3.50
C SER A 31 -0.94 -14.77 2.38
N THR A 32 -2.22 -14.91 2.70
CA THR A 32 -3.35 -14.50 1.84
C THR A 32 -4.01 -13.22 2.35
N GLU A 33 -3.39 -12.53 3.31
CA GLU A 33 -3.92 -11.27 3.84
C GLU A 33 -3.87 -10.17 2.77
N SER A 34 -4.72 -9.16 2.94
CA SER A 34 -4.74 -7.98 2.09
C SER A 34 -4.88 -6.73 2.94
N HIS A 35 -4.08 -5.70 2.64
CA HIS A 35 -4.13 -4.42 3.34
C HIS A 35 -4.61 -3.32 2.41
N THR A 36 -5.63 -2.57 2.82
CA THR A 36 -6.13 -1.42 2.05
C THR A 36 -5.37 -0.15 2.42
N VAL A 37 -5.05 0.65 1.42
CA VAL A 37 -4.47 1.99 1.57
C VAL A 37 -5.35 2.96 0.81
N LYS A 38 -5.81 4.01 1.47
CA LYS A 38 -6.49 5.12 0.81
C LYS A 38 -5.58 6.33 0.76
N VAL A 39 -5.55 6.98 -0.39
CA VAL A 39 -4.78 8.19 -0.64
C VAL A 39 -5.72 9.25 -1.17
N THR A 40 -5.73 10.41 -0.52
CA THR A 40 -6.44 11.60 -0.99
C THR A 40 -5.41 12.55 -1.59
N VAL A 41 -5.62 12.93 -2.85
CA VAL A 41 -4.79 13.91 -3.56
C VAL A 41 -5.61 15.17 -3.76
N ALA A 42 -5.10 16.29 -3.26
CA ALA A 42 -5.76 17.59 -3.38
C ALA A 42 -4.76 18.68 -3.73
N ASP A 43 -5.19 19.68 -4.50
CA ASP A 43 -4.42 20.91 -4.67
C ASP A 43 -4.43 21.71 -3.36
N ASN A 44 -3.28 22.24 -2.95
CA ASN A 44 -3.13 22.99 -1.71
C ASN A 44 -3.51 24.48 -1.83
N GLY A 45 -4.12 24.90 -2.93
CA GLY A 45 -4.45 26.29 -3.24
C GLY A 45 -3.26 27.13 -3.73
N GLN A 46 -2.06 26.53 -3.83
CA GLN A 46 -0.82 27.18 -4.29
C GLN A 46 -0.34 26.58 -5.62
N GLY A 47 -1.17 25.79 -6.30
CA GLY A 47 -0.83 25.13 -7.56
C GLY A 47 0.05 23.88 -7.37
N GLN A 48 0.02 23.27 -6.20
CA GLN A 48 0.72 22.02 -5.91
C GLN A 48 -0.25 20.96 -5.40
N LEU A 49 -0.20 19.77 -6.01
CA LEU A 49 -0.89 18.58 -5.52
C LEU A 49 -0.17 18.00 -4.30
N VAL A 50 -0.96 17.68 -3.27
CA VAL A 50 -0.52 17.05 -2.02
C VAL A 50 -1.26 15.72 -1.87
N ALA A 51 -0.50 14.64 -1.73
CA ALA A 51 -1.04 13.30 -1.46
C ALA A 51 -0.99 13.02 0.05
N THR A 52 -2.13 12.62 0.62
CA THR A 52 -2.28 12.26 2.03
C THR A 52 -2.72 10.81 2.14
N VAL A 53 -1.96 10.00 2.87
CA VAL A 53 -2.26 8.59 3.11
C VAL A 53 -3.11 8.45 4.38
N GLU A 54 -4.21 7.70 4.31
CA GLU A 54 -5.00 7.33 5.49
C GLU A 54 -4.23 6.30 6.33
N ASN A 55 -4.07 6.58 7.64
CA ASN A 55 -3.31 5.74 8.58
C ASN A 55 -1.88 5.42 8.08
N PRO A 56 -1.02 6.43 7.88
CA PRO A 56 0.30 6.24 7.27
C PRO A 56 1.24 5.35 8.10
N ASN A 57 1.05 5.34 9.43
CA ASN A 57 1.86 4.57 10.36
C ASN A 57 1.24 3.20 10.72
N ALA A 58 0.13 2.81 10.09
CA ALA A 58 -0.45 1.50 10.33
C ALA A 58 0.48 0.39 9.80
N GLU A 59 0.81 -0.55 10.67
CA GLU A 59 1.60 -1.72 10.29
C GLU A 59 0.80 -2.61 9.32
N ARG A 60 1.48 -3.07 8.28
CA ARG A 60 0.93 -3.95 7.24
C ARG A 60 1.82 -5.18 7.16
N VAL A 61 1.58 -6.09 8.09
CA VAL A 61 2.37 -7.31 8.26
C VAL A 61 1.74 -8.43 7.45
N PHE A 62 2.58 -9.29 6.87
CA PHE A 62 2.19 -10.56 6.27
C PHE A 62 2.93 -11.65 7.04
N THR A 63 2.21 -12.73 7.41
CA THR A 63 2.81 -13.84 8.16
C THR A 63 2.84 -15.11 7.31
N ASN A 64 4.05 -15.64 7.10
CA ASN A 64 4.28 -16.90 6.43
C ASN A 64 4.54 -18.01 7.44
N THR A 65 4.09 -19.22 7.12
CA THR A 65 4.33 -20.39 7.96
C THR A 65 5.14 -21.44 7.20
N TYR A 66 5.86 -22.26 7.96
CA TYR A 66 6.68 -23.35 7.44
C TYR A 66 6.14 -24.68 7.98
N LYS A 67 6.19 -25.72 7.14
CA LYS A 67 5.86 -27.10 7.51
C LYS A 67 7.10 -27.96 7.63
#